data_AF-A0A941TZQ8-F1
#
_entry.id   AF-A0A941TZQ8-F1
#
_cell.length_a   1.000
_cell.length_b   1.000
_cell.length_c   1.000
_cell.angle_alpha   90.00
_cell.angle_beta   90.00
_cell.angle_gamma   90.00
#
_symmetry.space_group_name_H-M   'P 1'
#
loop_
_entity.id
_entity.type
_entity.pdbx_description
1 polymer ?
#
loop_
_entity_poly.entity_id
_entity_poly.type
_entity_poly.pdbx_seq_one_letter_code
_entity_poly.pdbx_strand_id
1 'polypeptide(L)'
;MTHSPYSSSALAGAFVLLALAAAPARADFELQDAGGRRILLKDDGTWRYLDAQAPAAADAASAAASAPPLAQAELRIVRKQDAPGGCRFDIALKNTLPYEIRNVVPEFSAFRSGGVLYTTQTAAFIGIKPGDELTRSVRFLGIRCAEIEKLQVQGGDRCEAGDLERFSASKGACLARLKLMPTELVQFEK
;
A
#
# COMPACT_ATOMS: atom_id res chain seq x y z
N MET A 1 58.99 16.93 -62.24
CA MET A 1 58.63 18.35 -62.01
C MET A 1 57.31 18.58 -62.71
N THR A 2 56.19 19.08 -62.19
CA THR A 2 55.72 19.57 -60.88
C THR A 2 54.23 19.92 -61.13
N HIS A 3 53.35 19.55 -60.19
CA HIS A 3 52.01 20.12 -59.87
C HIS A 3 50.77 20.04 -60.82
N SER A 4 49.80 19.20 -60.39
CA SER A 4 48.34 19.39 -60.10
C SER A 4 47.74 20.83 -60.10
N PRO A 5 46.40 21.12 -59.97
CA PRO A 5 45.27 20.24 -59.52
C PRO A 5 43.80 20.53 -60.02
N TYR A 6 42.84 19.74 -59.48
CA TYR A 6 41.37 19.97 -59.26
C TYR A 6 40.42 19.96 -60.48
N SER A 7 39.17 19.45 -60.45
CA SER A 7 38.24 18.95 -59.42
C SER A 7 37.06 18.24 -60.13
N SER A 8 36.41 17.26 -59.48
CA SER A 8 34.94 17.12 -59.33
C SER A 8 34.42 15.67 -59.35
N SER A 9 34.05 15.20 -58.15
CA SER A 9 32.74 14.66 -57.74
C SER A 9 32.04 13.47 -58.43
N ALA A 10 31.52 12.59 -57.55
CA ALA A 10 30.33 11.70 -57.62
C ALA A 10 30.67 10.18 -57.62
N LEU A 11 30.56 9.46 -56.49
CA LEU A 11 29.37 8.84 -55.86
C LEU A 11 28.70 7.71 -56.67
N ALA A 12 28.91 6.45 -56.24
CA ALA A 12 27.95 5.33 -56.21
C ALA A 12 28.71 4.06 -55.74
N GLY A 13 28.26 3.19 -54.85
CA GLY A 13 27.05 3.09 -54.04
C GLY A 13 27.20 1.79 -53.23
N ALA A 14 27.07 1.85 -51.90
CA ALA A 14 27.07 0.69 -51.03
C ALA A 14 25.63 0.45 -50.55
N PHE A 15 25.02 -0.66 -50.98
CA PHE A 15 23.73 -1.10 -50.48
C PHE A 15 23.91 -1.71 -49.07
N VAL A 16 23.47 -0.98 -48.04
CA VAL A 16 23.27 -1.51 -46.69
C VAL A 16 21.85 -2.07 -46.62
N LEU A 17 21.72 -3.38 -46.43
CA LEU A 17 20.47 -4.06 -46.11
C LEU A 17 20.04 -3.67 -44.69
N LEU A 18 19.06 -2.76 -44.55
CA LEU A 18 18.34 -2.56 -43.30
C LEU A 18 17.34 -3.71 -43.10
N ALA A 19 17.61 -4.59 -42.14
CA ALA A 19 16.60 -5.46 -41.56
C ALA A 19 15.63 -4.60 -40.75
N LEU A 20 14.44 -4.34 -41.30
CA LEU A 20 13.34 -3.72 -40.55
C LEU A 20 12.86 -4.71 -39.49
N ALA A 21 13.20 -4.42 -38.23
CA ALA A 21 12.54 -5.00 -37.08
C ALA A 21 11.07 -4.56 -37.08
N ALA A 22 10.15 -5.49 -37.34
CA ALA A 22 8.74 -5.28 -37.09
C ALA A 22 8.52 -5.26 -35.57
N ALA A 23 8.52 -4.06 -34.98
CA ALA A 23 7.96 -3.88 -33.65
C ALA A 23 6.47 -4.27 -33.68
N PRO A 24 5.91 -4.94 -32.65
CA PRO A 24 4.49 -5.19 -32.61
C PRO A 24 3.75 -3.85 -32.66
N ALA A 25 2.95 -3.66 -33.70
CA ALA A 25 2.05 -2.52 -33.80
C ALA A 25 1.00 -2.63 -32.69
N ARG A 26 1.23 -1.92 -31.58
CA ARG A 26 0.25 -1.74 -30.51
C ARG A 26 -0.69 -0.64 -30.94
N ALA A 27 -1.84 -1.02 -31.48
CA ALA A 27 -2.85 -0.08 -31.94
C ALA A 27 -3.82 0.20 -30.80
N ASP A 28 -3.78 1.41 -30.27
CA ASP A 28 -4.86 1.93 -29.43
C ASP A 28 -6.05 2.30 -30.33
N PHE A 29 -7.26 2.00 -29.89
CA PHE A 29 -8.49 2.28 -30.65
C PHE A 29 -9.32 3.34 -29.94
N GLU A 30 -9.76 4.35 -30.70
CA GLU A 30 -10.75 5.32 -30.24
C GLU A 30 -12.13 4.98 -30.79
N LEU A 31 -13.12 4.96 -29.92
CA LEU A 31 -14.53 4.70 -30.26
C LEU A 31 -15.46 5.62 -29.46
N GLN A 32 -16.69 5.80 -29.93
CA GLN A 32 -17.70 6.59 -29.21
C GLN A 32 -18.77 5.66 -28.65
N ASP A 33 -19.21 5.91 -27.41
CA ASP A 33 -20.38 5.21 -26.85
C ASP A 33 -21.70 5.74 -27.42
N ALA A 34 -22.81 5.11 -27.05
CA ALA A 34 -24.15 5.52 -27.49
C ALA A 34 -24.53 6.94 -27.03
N GLY A 35 -23.83 7.50 -26.04
CA GLY A 35 -23.97 8.88 -25.57
C GLY A 35 -22.98 9.86 -26.21
N GLY A 36 -22.22 9.43 -27.23
CA GLY A 36 -21.24 10.25 -27.95
C GLY A 36 -19.93 10.50 -27.20
N ARG A 37 -19.68 9.82 -26.08
CA ARG A 37 -18.43 9.98 -25.29
C ARG A 37 -17.31 9.16 -25.92
N ARG A 38 -16.13 9.76 -26.06
CA ARG A 38 -14.95 9.09 -26.61
C ARG A 38 -14.33 8.14 -25.59
N ILE A 39 -14.01 6.94 -26.03
CA ILE A 39 -13.36 5.86 -25.28
C ILE A 39 -12.05 5.52 -25.99
N LEU A 40 -10.96 5.42 -25.22
CA LEU A 40 -9.68 4.86 -25.64
C LEU A 40 -9.58 3.43 -25.10
N LEU A 41 -9.46 2.46 -26.01
CA LEU A 41 -9.16 1.07 -25.70
C LEU A 41 -7.68 0.81 -26.00
N LYS A 42 -6.92 0.45 -24.97
CA LYS A 42 -5.51 0.09 -25.10
C LYS A 42 -5.35 -1.38 -25.40
N ASP A 43 -4.21 -1.72 -25.99
CA ASP A 43 -3.86 -3.10 -26.34
C ASP A 43 -3.56 -3.99 -25.11
N ASP A 44 -3.33 -3.40 -23.94
CA ASP A 44 -3.19 -4.09 -22.65
C ASP A 44 -4.53 -4.54 -22.04
N GLY A 45 -5.64 -4.33 -22.76
CA GLY A 45 -6.99 -4.67 -22.31
C GLY A 45 -7.60 -3.65 -21.36
N THR A 46 -6.90 -2.56 -21.05
CA THR A 46 -7.47 -1.44 -20.28
C THR A 46 -8.15 -0.44 -21.20
N TRP A 47 -9.15 0.27 -20.68
CA TRP A 47 -9.85 1.31 -21.42
C TRP A 47 -10.16 2.50 -20.53
N ARG A 48 -10.34 3.69 -21.13
CA ARG A 48 -10.73 4.92 -20.42
C ARG A 48 -11.58 5.83 -21.29
N TYR A 49 -12.43 6.67 -20.69
CA TYR A 49 -13.06 7.77 -21.41
C TYR A 49 -12.03 8.89 -21.65
N LEU A 50 -11.99 9.44 -22.87
CA LEU A 50 -11.10 10.54 -23.27
C LEU A 50 -11.68 11.91 -22.89
N ASP A 51 -13.01 12.03 -22.83
CA ASP A 51 -13.71 13.26 -22.44
C ASP A 51 -13.95 13.36 -20.93
N ALA A 52 -13.59 12.31 -20.18
CA ALA A 52 -13.38 12.44 -18.75
C ALA A 52 -12.05 13.17 -18.56
N GLN A 53 -12.11 14.51 -18.53
CA GLN A 53 -11.16 15.28 -17.76
C GLN A 53 -11.09 14.58 -16.41
N ALA A 54 -9.96 13.90 -16.14
CA ALA A 54 -9.75 13.25 -14.86
C ALA A 54 -10.14 14.28 -13.80
N PRO A 55 -11.05 13.96 -12.85
CA PRO A 55 -11.20 14.85 -11.72
C PRO A 55 -9.78 14.96 -11.16
N ALA A 56 -9.25 16.17 -11.18
CA ALA A 56 -7.94 16.43 -10.66
C ALA A 56 -7.90 15.75 -9.29
N ALA A 57 -6.86 14.97 -9.03
CA ALA A 57 -6.61 14.31 -7.75
C ALA A 57 -6.59 15.29 -6.55
N ALA A 58 -6.82 16.59 -6.79
CA ALA A 58 -7.05 17.64 -5.82
C ALA A 58 -8.39 17.53 -5.08
N ASP A 59 -9.49 17.07 -5.69
CA ASP A 59 -10.82 17.17 -5.04
C ASP A 59 -11.17 15.98 -4.13
N ALA A 60 -10.56 14.81 -4.35
CA ALA A 60 -10.61 13.69 -3.39
C ALA A 60 -9.61 13.87 -2.23
N ALA A 61 -8.49 14.57 -2.47
CA ALA A 61 -7.53 14.93 -1.42
C ALA A 61 -8.02 16.11 -0.56
N SER A 62 -8.77 17.06 -1.14
CA SER A 62 -9.26 18.25 -0.44
C SER A 62 -10.45 17.98 0.49
N ALA A 63 -11.31 17.01 0.16
CA ALA A 63 -12.38 16.55 1.06
C ALA A 63 -11.85 15.72 2.25
N ALA A 64 -10.71 15.02 2.08
CA ALA A 64 -10.03 14.31 3.18
C ALA A 64 -9.19 15.24 4.08
N ALA A 65 -8.76 16.39 3.57
CA ALA A 65 -7.91 17.34 4.29
C ALA A 65 -8.69 18.30 5.22
N SER A 66 -10.03 18.32 5.14
CA SER A 66 -10.89 19.21 5.92
C SER A 66 -11.88 18.47 6.83
N ALA A 67 -11.83 17.13 6.86
CA ALA A 67 -12.49 16.35 7.90
C ALA A 67 -11.70 16.51 9.22
N PRO A 68 -12.38 16.70 10.37
CA PRO A 68 -11.71 16.61 11.67
C PRO A 68 -10.92 15.29 11.75
N PRO A 69 -9.72 15.28 12.36
CA PRO A 69 -8.98 14.04 12.54
C PRO A 69 -9.90 13.03 13.23
N LEU A 70 -10.12 11.89 12.59
CA LEU A 70 -10.93 10.83 13.16
C LEU A 70 -10.34 10.50 14.54
N ALA A 71 -11.19 10.49 15.57
CA ALA A 71 -10.78 9.99 16.87
C ALA A 71 -10.26 8.56 16.71
N GLN A 72 -9.10 8.28 17.29
CA GLN A 72 -8.36 7.03 17.12
C GLN A 72 -7.96 6.46 18.47
N ALA A 73 -8.18 5.16 18.66
CA ALA A 73 -7.60 4.39 19.75
C ALA A 73 -6.10 4.18 19.53
N GLU A 74 -5.32 4.08 20.61
CA GLU A 74 -3.86 4.03 20.52
C GLU A 74 -3.35 2.60 20.65
N LEU A 75 -2.62 2.13 19.64
CA LEU A 75 -1.98 0.82 19.62
C LEU A 75 -0.47 0.99 19.79
N ARG A 76 0.10 0.37 20.83
CA ARG A 76 1.51 0.54 21.21
C ARG A 76 2.18 -0.80 21.45
N ILE A 77 3.44 -0.93 21.04
CA ILE A 77 4.28 -2.05 21.46
C ILE A 77 4.85 -1.72 22.83
N VAL A 78 4.51 -2.52 23.85
CA VAL A 78 5.01 -2.34 25.23
C VAL A 78 6.21 -3.23 25.52
N ARG A 79 6.39 -4.32 24.76
CA ARG A 79 7.53 -5.21 24.91
C ARG A 79 7.87 -5.92 23.62
N LYS A 80 9.17 -6.10 23.36
CA LYS A 80 9.74 -7.03 22.37
C LYS A 80 10.77 -7.86 23.11
N GLN A 81 10.62 -9.18 23.13
CA GLN A 81 11.53 -10.07 23.84
C GLN A 81 11.63 -11.43 23.17
N ASP A 82 12.83 -11.99 23.17
CA ASP A 82 12.99 -13.39 22.86
C ASP A 82 12.23 -14.22 23.89
N ALA A 83 11.62 -15.29 23.40
CA ALA A 83 10.86 -16.23 24.19
C ALA A 83 11.12 -17.66 23.67
N PRO A 84 10.81 -18.71 24.43
CA PRO A 84 11.05 -20.07 23.97
C PRO A 84 10.39 -20.30 22.61
N GLY A 85 11.22 -20.67 21.63
CA GLY A 85 10.80 -20.95 20.26
C GLY A 85 10.59 -19.74 19.33
N GLY A 86 10.86 -18.50 19.75
CA GLY A 86 10.82 -17.35 18.84
C GLY A 86 10.67 -15.97 19.51
N CYS A 87 10.16 -14.99 18.78
CA CYS A 87 10.00 -13.62 19.25
C CYS A 87 8.59 -13.35 19.78
N ARG A 88 8.47 -12.67 20.91
CA ARG A 88 7.20 -12.21 21.48
C ARG A 88 7.14 -10.69 21.48
N PHE A 89 6.03 -10.16 20.98
CA PHE A 89 5.62 -8.78 21.17
C PHE A 89 4.44 -8.73 22.14
N ASP A 90 4.53 -7.88 23.15
CA ASP A 90 3.36 -7.47 23.93
C ASP A 90 2.87 -6.13 23.38
N ILE A 91 1.60 -6.08 23.01
CA ILE A 91 0.96 -4.97 22.30
C ILE A 91 -0.24 -4.53 23.12
N ALA A 92 -0.28 -3.26 23.49
CA ALA A 92 -1.39 -2.67 24.24
C ALA A 92 -2.26 -1.81 23.33
N LEU A 93 -3.58 -1.95 23.49
CA LEU A 93 -4.57 -1.10 22.86
C LEU A 93 -5.28 -0.28 23.94
N LYS A 94 -5.05 1.03 23.95
CA LYS A 94 -5.73 2.00 24.81
C LYS A 94 -6.94 2.56 24.08
N ASN A 95 -8.13 2.38 24.65
CA ASN A 95 -9.33 2.97 24.10
C ASN A 95 -9.46 4.44 24.54
N THR A 96 -9.11 5.36 23.65
CA THR A 96 -9.28 6.81 23.81
C THR A 96 -10.58 7.32 23.16
N LEU A 97 -11.40 6.42 22.60
CA LEU A 97 -12.67 6.74 21.96
C LEU A 97 -13.77 6.90 23.01
N PRO A 98 -14.84 7.67 22.73
CA PRO A 98 -15.95 7.88 23.67
C PRO A 98 -16.91 6.69 23.78
N TYR A 99 -16.62 5.56 23.12
CA TYR A 99 -17.43 4.35 23.10
C TYR A 99 -16.58 3.10 23.31
N GLU A 100 -17.24 1.99 23.67
CA GLU A 100 -16.60 0.69 23.82
C GLU A 100 -16.10 0.15 22.47
N ILE A 101 -14.85 -0.33 22.43
CA ILE A 101 -14.37 -1.17 21.34
C ILE A 101 -14.82 -2.59 21.66
N ARG A 102 -15.91 -3.04 21.05
CA ARG A 102 -16.47 -4.38 21.29
C ARG A 102 -15.52 -5.44 20.78
N ASN A 103 -14.98 -5.26 19.57
CA ASN A 103 -14.03 -6.18 18.98
C ASN A 103 -13.17 -5.47 17.93
N VAL A 104 -11.87 -5.70 17.94
CA VAL A 104 -10.97 -5.37 16.83
C VAL A 104 -9.88 -6.43 16.72
N VAL A 105 -9.62 -6.89 15.50
CA VAL A 105 -8.64 -7.97 15.23
C VAL A 105 -7.62 -7.52 14.18
N PRO A 106 -6.55 -6.82 14.59
CA PRO A 106 -5.46 -6.46 13.68
C PRO A 106 -4.60 -7.68 13.31
N GLU A 107 -3.99 -7.59 12.13
CA GLU A 107 -2.95 -8.50 11.66
C GLU A 107 -1.58 -7.84 11.81
N PHE A 108 -0.61 -8.60 12.29
CA PHE A 108 0.76 -8.19 12.55
C PHE A 108 1.70 -9.01 11.67
N SER A 109 2.23 -8.39 10.63
CA SER A 109 3.16 -8.99 9.68
C SER A 109 4.60 -8.68 10.09
N ALA A 110 5.38 -9.71 10.40
CA ALA A 110 6.80 -9.58 10.72
C ALA A 110 7.64 -9.64 9.44
N PHE A 111 8.54 -8.67 9.29
CA PHE A 111 9.46 -8.60 8.16
C PHE A 111 10.91 -8.74 8.64
N ARG A 112 11.68 -9.50 7.87
CA ARG A 112 13.13 -9.62 7.99
C ARG A 112 13.85 -8.52 7.21
N SER A 113 15.17 -8.56 7.28
CA SER A 113 16.05 -7.73 6.45
C SER A 113 15.69 -7.78 4.97
N GLY A 114 15.82 -6.63 4.31
CA GLY A 114 15.45 -6.47 2.91
C GLY A 114 13.95 -6.48 2.65
N GLY A 115 13.10 -6.37 3.69
CA GLY A 115 11.65 -6.29 3.53
C GLY A 115 10.99 -7.63 3.20
N VAL A 116 11.63 -8.75 3.53
CA VAL A 116 11.07 -10.08 3.28
C VAL A 116 10.03 -10.41 4.36
N LEU A 117 8.77 -10.61 3.95
CA LEU A 117 7.70 -11.07 4.84
C LEU A 117 8.06 -12.45 5.41
N TYR A 118 8.09 -12.57 6.73
CA TYR A 118 8.30 -13.84 7.41
C TYR A 118 6.99 -14.57 7.65
N THR A 119 6.08 -13.96 8.41
CA THR A 119 4.74 -14.48 8.69
C THR A 119 3.85 -13.39 9.28
N THR A 120 2.55 -13.66 9.30
CA THR A 120 1.52 -12.77 9.84
C THR A 120 0.80 -13.46 10.99
N GLN A 121 0.51 -12.72 12.06
CA GLN A 121 -0.19 -13.18 13.24
C GLN A 121 -1.33 -12.23 13.58
N THR A 122 -2.41 -12.71 14.20
CA THR A 122 -3.54 -11.86 14.61
C THR A 122 -3.63 -11.73 16.12
N ALA A 123 -4.10 -10.58 16.62
CA ALA A 123 -4.51 -10.47 18.03
C ALA A 123 -5.92 -9.87 18.13
N ALA A 124 -6.78 -10.49 18.93
CA ALA A 124 -8.13 -9.98 19.17
C ALA A 124 -8.17 -9.14 20.45
N PHE A 125 -8.66 -7.91 20.31
CA PHE A 125 -8.92 -6.99 21.41
C PHE A 125 -10.44 -6.84 21.56
N ILE A 126 -10.99 -7.27 22.70
CA ILE A 126 -12.43 -7.45 22.88
C ILE A 126 -12.87 -6.74 24.15
N GLY A 127 -13.97 -6.00 24.08
CA GLY A 127 -14.65 -5.40 25.23
C GLY A 127 -13.85 -4.32 25.96
N ILE A 128 -13.15 -3.45 25.22
CA ILE A 128 -12.35 -2.38 25.84
C ILE A 128 -13.23 -1.15 26.01
N LYS A 129 -13.56 -0.80 27.26
CA LYS A 129 -14.38 0.39 27.58
C LYS A 129 -13.60 1.69 27.35
N PRO A 130 -14.29 2.84 27.20
CA PRO A 130 -13.63 4.14 27.14
C PRO A 130 -12.66 4.35 28.30
N GLY A 131 -11.43 4.73 27.99
CA GLY A 131 -10.38 4.95 28.99
C GLY A 131 -9.67 3.67 29.46
N ASP A 132 -10.11 2.48 29.08
CA ASP A 132 -9.44 1.22 29.45
C ASP A 132 -8.32 0.85 28.48
N GLU A 133 -7.44 -0.05 28.92
CA GLU A 133 -6.38 -0.63 28.11
C GLU A 133 -6.38 -2.15 28.22
N LEU A 134 -6.14 -2.82 27.09
CA LEU A 134 -5.94 -4.26 27.03
C LEU A 134 -4.61 -4.57 26.36
N THR A 135 -3.81 -5.45 26.97
CA THR A 135 -2.56 -5.96 26.38
C THR A 135 -2.75 -7.36 25.84
N ARG A 136 -2.23 -7.62 24.64
CA ARG A 136 -2.19 -8.93 23.99
C ARG A 136 -0.77 -9.27 23.58
N SER A 137 -0.46 -10.56 23.58
CA SER A 137 0.83 -11.06 23.13
C SER A 137 0.71 -11.68 21.75
N VAL A 138 1.59 -11.26 20.85
CA VAL A 138 1.77 -11.83 19.51
C VAL A 138 3.10 -12.58 19.50
N ARG A 139 3.09 -13.85 19.13
CA ARG A 139 4.30 -14.69 19.09
C ARG A 139 4.61 -15.12 17.67
N PHE A 140 5.83 -14.83 17.24
CA PHE A 140 6.40 -15.28 15.98
C PHE A 140 7.35 -16.44 16.28
N LEU A 141 6.92 -17.66 16.02
CA LEU A 141 7.74 -18.86 16.24
C LEU A 141 8.82 -18.97 15.16
N GLY A 142 9.96 -19.60 15.47
CA GLY A 142 11.03 -19.90 14.51
C GLY A 142 11.90 -18.71 14.10
N ILE A 143 11.80 -17.58 14.79
CA ILE A 143 12.56 -16.36 14.50
C ILE A 143 12.95 -15.63 15.79
N ARG A 144 14.21 -15.16 15.90
CA ARG A 144 14.62 -14.33 17.04
C ARG A 144 14.15 -12.89 16.86
N CYS A 145 13.99 -12.16 17.96
CA CYS A 145 13.56 -10.77 17.90
C CYS A 145 14.54 -9.86 17.14
N ALA A 146 15.84 -10.17 17.18
CA ALA A 146 16.86 -9.44 16.44
C ALA A 146 16.73 -9.57 14.90
N GLU A 147 16.01 -10.60 14.41
CA GLU A 147 15.82 -10.84 12.98
C GLU A 147 14.55 -10.15 12.43
N ILE A 148 13.73 -9.57 13.30
CA ILE A 148 12.53 -8.80 12.92
C ILE A 148 12.89 -7.32 12.96
N GLU A 149 13.06 -6.73 11.77
CA GLU A 149 13.37 -5.31 11.59
C GLU A 149 12.10 -4.46 11.59
N LYS A 150 10.99 -5.04 11.13
CA LYS A 150 9.73 -4.33 10.95
C LYS A 150 8.53 -5.19 11.32
N LEU A 151 7.57 -4.57 12.00
CA LEU A 151 6.26 -5.10 12.32
C LEU A 151 5.20 -4.22 11.68
N GLN A 152 4.57 -4.71 10.62
CA GLN A 152 3.50 -3.99 9.93
C GLN A 152 2.14 -4.40 10.49
N VAL A 153 1.27 -3.42 10.71
CA VAL A 153 -0.12 -3.63 11.16
C VAL A 153 -1.05 -3.42 9.98
N GLN A 154 -1.67 -4.51 9.54
CA GLN A 154 -2.60 -4.50 8.43
C GLN A 154 -3.94 -5.10 8.86
N GLY A 155 -4.86 -5.17 7.90
CA GLY A 155 -6.19 -5.72 8.11
C GLY A 155 -6.99 -4.86 9.07
N GLY A 156 -7.67 -5.50 10.03
CA GLY A 156 -8.57 -4.84 10.96
C GLY A 156 -10.01 -4.71 10.44
N ASP A 157 -10.30 -5.08 9.19
CA ASP A 157 -11.61 -4.98 8.53
C ASP A 157 -12.78 -5.64 9.30
N ARG A 158 -12.46 -6.52 10.26
CA ARG A 158 -13.42 -7.16 11.16
C ARG A 158 -13.34 -6.46 12.51
N CYS A 159 -14.10 -5.38 12.69
CA CYS A 159 -14.26 -4.73 13.99
C CYS A 159 -15.72 -4.35 14.27
N GLU A 160 -16.00 -4.19 15.55
CA GLU A 160 -17.24 -3.62 16.07
C GLU A 160 -16.84 -2.49 17.03
N ALA A 161 -16.98 -1.25 16.58
CA ALA A 161 -16.48 -0.07 17.27
C ALA A 161 -17.31 1.16 16.87
N GLY A 162 -18.14 1.64 17.80
CA GLY A 162 -19.03 2.78 17.54
C GLY A 162 -20.06 2.45 16.47
N ASP A 163 -19.98 3.15 15.33
CA ASP A 163 -20.82 2.98 14.15
C ASP A 163 -20.34 1.88 13.18
N LEU A 164 -19.14 1.33 13.42
CA LEU A 164 -18.58 0.25 12.61
C LEU A 164 -19.11 -1.10 13.08
N GLU A 165 -19.69 -1.85 12.16
CA GLU A 165 -20.11 -3.25 12.34
C GLU A 165 -19.12 -4.19 11.66
N ARG A 166 -19.14 -5.47 12.06
CA ARG A 166 -18.24 -6.54 11.58
C ARG A 166 -18.14 -6.68 10.04
N PHE A 167 -19.16 -6.19 9.33
CA PHE A 167 -19.28 -6.23 7.88
C PHE A 167 -19.43 -4.85 7.23
N SER A 168 -19.18 -3.77 7.99
CA SER A 168 -19.30 -2.39 7.48
C SER A 168 -18.27 -2.11 6.36
N ALA A 169 -18.72 -1.37 5.35
CA ALA A 169 -18.45 -1.64 3.94
C ALA A 169 -17.15 -1.09 3.33
N SER A 170 -16.14 -0.70 4.11
CA SER A 170 -14.87 -0.22 3.55
C SER A 170 -13.65 -0.89 4.15
N LYS A 171 -12.86 -1.52 3.27
CA LYS A 171 -11.56 -2.09 3.59
C LYS A 171 -10.70 -1.03 4.29
N GLY A 172 -10.17 -1.35 5.47
CA GLY A 172 -9.33 -0.49 6.29
C GLY A 172 -10.06 0.48 7.22
N ALA A 173 -11.40 0.52 7.24
CA ALA A 173 -12.16 1.47 8.07
C ALA A 173 -11.84 1.36 9.57
N CYS A 174 -11.73 0.13 10.06
CA CYS A 174 -11.36 -0.18 11.42
C CYS A 174 -9.90 0.19 11.73
N LEU A 175 -8.99 -0.09 10.81
CA LEU A 175 -7.57 0.28 10.97
C LEU A 175 -7.39 1.80 10.94
N ALA A 176 -8.27 2.54 10.26
CA ALA A 176 -8.29 4.00 10.29
C ALA A 176 -8.66 4.55 11.68
N ARG A 177 -9.34 3.77 12.53
CA ARG A 177 -9.64 4.10 13.94
C ARG A 177 -8.51 3.73 14.90
N LEU A 178 -7.43 3.13 14.42
CA LEU A 178 -6.24 2.83 15.22
C LEU A 178 -5.11 3.78 14.88
N LYS A 179 -4.47 4.36 15.90
CA LYS A 179 -3.24 5.12 15.79
C LYS A 179 -2.09 4.25 16.29
N LEU A 180 -1.12 3.97 15.43
CA LEU A 180 0.11 3.30 15.85
C LEU A 180 0.99 4.33 16.56
N MET A 181 1.39 4.00 17.79
CA MET A 181 2.27 4.85 18.57
C MET A 181 3.73 4.52 18.24
N PRO A 182 4.60 5.53 18.05
CA PRO A 182 6.02 5.31 17.82
C PRO A 182 6.69 4.47 18.90
N THR A 183 7.73 3.72 18.52
CA THR A 183 8.50 2.88 19.43
C THR A 183 9.92 2.70 18.91
N GLU A 184 10.88 2.50 19.82
CA GLU A 184 12.29 2.21 19.49
C GLU A 184 12.56 0.69 19.39
N LEU A 185 11.56 -0.15 19.68
CA LEU A 185 11.73 -1.61 19.75
C LEU A 185 11.84 -2.28 18.37
N VAL A 186 11.17 -1.71 17.38
CA VAL A 186 11.06 -2.21 16.00
C VAL A 186 10.44 -1.11 15.13
N GLN A 187 10.70 -1.09 13.83
CA GLN A 187 9.90 -0.25 12.93
C GLN A 187 8.44 -0.71 12.97
N PHE A 188 7.54 0.19 13.37
CA PHE A 188 6.12 -0.12 13.60
C PHE A 188 5.25 0.78 12.74
N GLU A 189 4.58 0.21 11.73
CA GLU A 189 3.87 0.96 10.69
C GLU A 189 2.59 0.24 10.25
N LYS A 190 1.75 0.93 9.46
CA LYS A 190 0.57 0.34 8.79
C LYS A 190 0.95 -0.19 7.42
#